data_AF-A0A969L7A9-F1
#
_entry.id   AF-A0A969L7A9-F1
#
_cell.length_a   1.000
_cell.length_b   1.000
_cell.length_c   1.000
_cell.angle_alpha   90.00
_cell.angle_beta   90.00
_cell.angle_gamma   90.00
#
_symmetry.space_group_name_H-M   'P 1'
#
loop_
_entity.id
_entity.type
_entity.pdbx_description
1 polymer ?
#
loop_
_entity_poly.entity_id
_entity_poly.type
_entity_poly.pdbx_seq_one_letter_code
_entity_poly.pdbx_strand_id
1 'polypeptide(L)'
;MLQETIHNLADRIRKANVLIFNTGAGMSADSGIPTYRGEDGTWGRLEKEFNQPVTEIMTPQFIRENPLFMWKRFSTGMARSKQIQPHAGYYLLHNWTNRLRLPYFAVTSNVDRQFAQAGFAEERIYEVHGAGGFLQCTVPCWNRCGQCDYSVVSLRDRTKRRKITQMP
;
A
#
# COMPACT_ATOMS: atom_id res chain seq x y z
N MET A 1 -31.66 -11.59 -7.70
CA MET A 1 -30.22 -11.78 -8.01
C MET A 1 -29.29 -11.16 -6.97
N LEU A 2 -29.19 -9.82 -6.83
CA LEU A 2 -28.24 -9.20 -5.86
C LEU A 2 -28.60 -9.51 -4.39
N GLN A 3 -29.86 -9.32 -3.98
CA GLN A 3 -30.28 -9.60 -2.61
C GLN A 3 -30.05 -11.06 -2.22
N GLU A 4 -30.38 -11.99 -3.12
CA GLU A 4 -30.13 -13.42 -2.93
C GLU A 4 -28.63 -13.73 -2.77
N THR A 5 -27.78 -13.10 -3.57
CA THR A 5 -26.32 -13.22 -3.45
C THR A 5 -25.83 -12.73 -2.09
N ILE A 6 -26.38 -11.61 -1.59
CA ILE A 6 -26.03 -11.07 -0.27
C ILE A 6 -26.46 -12.03 0.85
N HIS A 7 -27.67 -12.59 0.79
CA HIS A 7 -28.14 -13.55 1.79
C HIS A 7 -27.27 -14.82 1.79
N ASN A 8 -26.98 -15.36 0.60
CA ASN A 8 -26.10 -16.52 0.46
C ASN A 8 -24.69 -16.25 1.01
N LEU A 9 -24.14 -15.07 0.74
CA LEU A 9 -22.84 -14.67 1.30
C LEU A 9 -22.89 -14.58 2.83
N ALA A 10 -23.92 -13.94 3.38
CA ALA A 10 -24.09 -13.81 4.82
C ALA A 10 -24.17 -15.18 5.51
N ASP A 11 -24.90 -16.13 4.92
CA ASP A 11 -25.00 -17.49 5.46
C ASP A 11 -23.67 -18.26 5.38
N ARG A 12 -22.90 -18.08 4.30
CA ARG A 12 -21.56 -18.67 4.20
C ARG A 12 -20.61 -18.09 5.24
N ILE A 13 -20.69 -16.78 5.50
CA ILE A 13 -19.88 -16.12 6.53
C ILE A 13 -20.25 -16.64 7.93
N ARG A 14 -21.54 -16.80 8.25
CA ARG A 14 -22.00 -17.34 9.55
C ARG A 14 -21.54 -18.77 9.81
N LYS A 15 -21.40 -19.57 8.74
CA LYS A 15 -20.98 -20.98 8.81
C LYS A 15 -19.46 -21.16 8.65
N ALA A 16 -18.71 -20.08 8.38
CA ALA A 16 -17.28 -20.17 8.15
C ALA A 16 -16.53 -20.49 9.45
N ASN A 17 -15.42 -21.24 9.33
CA ASN A 17 -14.51 -21.48 10.44
C ASN A 17 -13.37 -20.44 10.51
N VAL A 18 -13.12 -19.72 9.42
CA VAL A 18 -12.06 -18.73 9.29
C VAL A 18 -12.46 -17.68 8.25
N LEU A 19 -12.05 -16.43 8.46
CA LEU A 19 -12.20 -15.35 7.48
C LEU A 19 -10.86 -15.01 6.84
N ILE A 20 -10.81 -14.99 5.51
CA ILE A 20 -9.62 -14.56 4.77
C ILE A 20 -10.03 -13.36 3.92
N PHE A 21 -9.49 -12.19 4.24
CA PHE A 21 -9.68 -10.98 3.45
C PHE A 21 -8.52 -10.89 2.47
N ASN A 22 -8.79 -11.12 1.18
CA ASN A 22 -7.78 -10.96 0.12
C ASN A 22 -8.04 -9.64 -0.61
N THR A 23 -7.11 -8.68 -0.52
CA THR A 23 -7.34 -7.33 -1.04
C THR A 23 -6.17 -6.78 -1.88
N GLY A 24 -6.51 -5.80 -2.70
CA GLY A 24 -5.53 -4.95 -3.40
C GLY A 24 -5.99 -3.50 -3.44
N ALA A 25 -5.44 -2.72 -4.37
CA ALA A 25 -5.57 -1.26 -4.34
C ALA A 25 -7.02 -0.76 -4.33
N GLY A 26 -7.95 -1.52 -4.93
CA GLY A 26 -9.37 -1.20 -4.91
C GLY A 26 -9.98 -1.11 -3.52
N MET A 27 -9.49 -1.88 -2.53
CA MET A 27 -9.96 -1.78 -1.15
C MET A 27 -9.61 -0.41 -0.53
N SER A 28 -8.46 0.17 -0.89
CA SER A 28 -8.01 1.46 -0.35
C SER A 28 -8.50 2.67 -1.17
N ALA A 29 -9.12 2.45 -2.33
CA ALA A 29 -9.59 3.52 -3.21
C ALA A 29 -10.60 4.42 -2.50
N ASP A 30 -11.55 3.82 -1.77
CA ASP A 30 -12.58 4.54 -1.00
C ASP A 30 -12.02 5.31 0.21
N SER A 31 -10.79 5.03 0.63
CA SER A 31 -10.05 5.84 1.60
C SER A 31 -9.46 7.11 0.96
N GLY A 32 -9.46 7.24 -0.36
CA GLY A 32 -8.80 8.32 -1.10
C GLY A 32 -7.32 8.06 -1.39
N ILE A 33 -6.87 6.80 -1.28
CA ILE A 33 -5.54 6.38 -1.75
C ILE A 33 -5.63 6.14 -3.26
N PRO A 34 -4.83 6.84 -4.09
CA PRO A 34 -4.84 6.63 -5.53
C PRO A 34 -4.50 5.18 -5.89
N THR A 35 -5.26 4.61 -6.82
CA THR A 35 -4.96 3.29 -7.36
C THR A 35 -3.73 3.34 -8.27
N TYR A 36 -3.18 2.17 -8.56
CA TYR A 36 -2.08 2.05 -9.51
C TYR A 36 -2.54 2.20 -10.97
N ARG A 37 -3.73 1.68 -11.30
CA ARG A 37 -4.35 1.68 -12.62
C ARG A 37 -5.68 2.45 -12.60
N GLY A 38 -6.23 2.78 -13.77
CA GLY A 38 -7.47 3.54 -13.92
C GLY A 38 -7.25 5.02 -14.17
N GLU A 39 -8.32 5.81 -14.15
CA GLU A 39 -8.30 7.25 -14.43
C GLU A 39 -7.38 8.03 -13.48
N ASP A 40 -7.39 7.68 -12.19
CA ASP A 40 -6.50 8.23 -11.16
C ASP A 40 -5.16 7.46 -11.01
N GLY A 41 -4.90 6.53 -11.92
CA GLY A 41 -3.79 5.58 -11.87
C GLY A 41 -2.42 6.24 -11.81
N THR A 42 -1.60 5.87 -10.83
CA THR A 42 -0.22 6.38 -10.72
C THR A 42 0.76 5.76 -11.71
N TRP A 43 0.42 4.64 -12.35
CA TRP A 43 1.29 3.95 -13.31
C TRP A 43 1.31 4.63 -14.67
N GLY A 44 0.15 4.97 -15.25
CA GLY A 44 0.11 5.63 -16.56
C GLY A 44 0.81 6.99 -16.58
N ARG A 45 0.84 7.70 -15.45
CA ARG A 45 1.66 8.93 -15.31
C ARG A 45 3.15 8.64 -15.36
N LEU A 46 3.58 7.57 -14.68
CA LEU A 46 4.98 7.16 -14.64
C LEU A 46 5.46 6.65 -16.00
N GLU A 47 4.62 5.88 -16.69
CA GLU A 47 4.92 5.39 -18.04
C GLU A 47 5.09 6.54 -19.04
N LYS A 48 4.26 7.58 -18.95
CA LYS A 48 4.40 8.79 -19.76
C LYS A 48 5.64 9.61 -19.40
N GLU A 49 5.98 9.72 -18.11
CA GLU A 49 7.14 10.49 -17.65
C GLU A 49 8.47 9.90 -18.12
N PHE A 50 8.58 8.56 -18.18
CA PHE A 50 9.81 7.87 -18.58
C PHE A 50 9.78 7.28 -19.99
N ASN A 51 8.63 7.35 -20.68
CA ASN A 51 8.40 6.70 -21.96
C ASN A 51 8.78 5.20 -21.95
N GLN A 52 8.43 4.51 -20.86
CA GLN A 52 8.76 3.10 -20.59
C GLN A 52 7.58 2.42 -19.88
N PRO A 53 7.35 1.12 -20.05
CA PRO A 53 6.31 0.41 -19.31
C PRO A 53 6.63 0.36 -17.81
N VAL A 54 5.61 0.38 -16.96
CA VAL A 54 5.79 0.40 -15.50
C VAL A 54 6.55 -0.83 -14.99
N THR A 55 6.49 -1.94 -15.71
CA THR A 55 7.22 -3.18 -15.42
C THR A 55 8.73 -3.06 -15.57
N GLU A 56 9.21 -2.07 -16.32
CA GLU A 56 10.65 -1.74 -16.44
C GLU A 56 11.07 -0.71 -15.37
N ILE A 57 10.15 0.17 -14.99
CA ILE A 57 10.39 1.24 -14.01
C ILE A 57 10.33 0.73 -12.56
N MET A 58 9.39 -0.16 -12.23
CA MET A 58 9.20 -0.71 -10.88
C MET A 58 10.08 -1.94 -10.63
N THR A 59 11.35 -1.85 -11.00
CA THR A 59 12.33 -2.93 -10.86
C THR A 59 13.46 -2.59 -9.88
N PRO A 60 14.10 -3.58 -9.26
CA PRO A 60 15.29 -3.33 -8.44
C PRO A 60 16.43 -2.64 -9.23
N GLN A 61 16.55 -2.92 -10.53
CA GLN A 61 17.54 -2.27 -11.39
C GLN A 61 17.26 -0.77 -11.53
N PHE A 62 16.04 -0.40 -11.91
CA PHE A 62 15.67 0.99 -12.07
C PHE A 62 15.81 1.78 -10.76
N ILE A 63 15.49 1.17 -9.61
CA ILE A 63 15.69 1.79 -8.29
C ILE A 63 17.17 2.10 -8.02
N ARG A 64 18.09 1.21 -8.43
CA ARG A 64 19.53 1.44 -8.28
C ARG A 64 20.06 2.52 -9.22
N GLU A 65 19.52 2.61 -10.43
CA GLU A 65 19.90 3.60 -11.44
C GLU A 65 19.31 4.99 -11.15
N ASN A 66 18.12 5.04 -10.54
CA ASN A 66 17.36 6.26 -10.27
C ASN A 66 16.99 6.43 -8.78
N PRO A 67 17.96 6.35 -7.84
CA PRO A 67 17.66 6.23 -6.42
C PRO A 67 16.96 7.47 -5.86
N LEU A 68 17.39 8.68 -6.23
CA LEU A 68 16.78 9.92 -5.71
C LEU A 68 15.33 10.09 -6.15
N PHE A 69 15.02 9.74 -7.40
CA PHE A 69 13.65 9.76 -7.91
C PHE A 69 12.77 8.77 -7.14
N MET A 70 13.23 7.52 -7.01
CA MET A 70 12.47 6.47 -6.33
C MET A 70 12.31 6.76 -4.83
N TRP A 71 13.34 7.28 -4.16
CA TRP A 71 13.25 7.73 -2.78
C TRP A 71 12.20 8.82 -2.61
N LYS A 72 12.24 9.88 -3.44
CA LYS A 72 11.24 10.95 -3.41
C LYS A 72 9.83 10.41 -3.65
N ARG A 73 9.66 9.52 -4.63
CA ARG A 73 8.37 8.91 -4.98
C ARG A 73 7.80 8.09 -3.80
N PHE A 74 8.57 7.14 -3.27
CA PHE A 74 8.13 6.30 -2.18
C PHE A 74 7.92 7.10 -0.89
N SER A 75 8.85 7.99 -0.51
CA SER A 75 8.70 8.76 0.72
C SER A 75 7.48 9.68 0.68
N THR A 76 7.24 10.35 -0.44
CA THR A 76 6.06 11.24 -0.61
C THR A 76 4.78 10.43 -0.61
N GLY A 77 4.75 9.31 -1.33
CA GLY A 77 3.60 8.41 -1.39
C GLY A 77 3.24 7.86 -0.01
N MET A 78 4.22 7.34 0.72
CA MET A 78 4.02 6.75 2.04
C MET A 78 3.67 7.80 3.11
N ALA A 79 4.29 8.99 3.08
CA ALA A 79 3.93 10.09 3.96
C ALA A 79 2.47 10.51 3.77
N ARG A 80 1.99 10.56 2.51
CA ARG A 80 0.58 10.83 2.20
C ARG A 80 -0.33 9.70 2.70
N SER A 81 -0.03 8.45 2.37
CA SER A 81 -0.86 7.30 2.77
C SER A 81 -0.99 7.18 4.29
N LYS A 82 0.06 7.50 5.06
CA LYS A 82 0.04 7.50 6.52
C LYS A 82 -0.95 8.50 7.13
N GLN A 83 -1.28 9.57 6.41
CA GLN A 83 -2.25 10.58 6.86
C GLN A 83 -3.70 10.21 6.51
N ILE A 84 -3.89 9.24 5.61
CA ILE A 84 -5.20 8.84 5.13
C ILE A 84 -5.78 7.75 6.04
N GLN A 85 -6.98 7.98 6.55
CA GLN A 85 -7.68 7.03 7.42
C GLN A 85 -8.39 5.92 6.62
N PRO A 86 -8.56 4.73 7.22
CA PRO A 86 -9.39 3.68 6.64
C PRO A 86 -10.83 4.16 6.45
N HIS A 87 -11.44 3.77 5.33
CA HIS A 87 -12.87 3.97 5.12
C HIS A 87 -13.68 2.95 5.92
N ALA A 88 -15.01 3.15 5.96
CA ALA A 88 -15.94 2.36 6.77
C ALA A 88 -15.86 0.84 6.52
N GLY A 89 -15.51 0.40 5.30
CA GLY A 89 -15.40 -1.01 4.95
C GLY A 89 -14.34 -1.75 5.77
N TYR A 90 -13.20 -1.14 6.05
CA TYR A 90 -12.17 -1.77 6.89
C TYR A 90 -12.68 -2.04 8.31
N TYR A 91 -13.31 -1.04 8.93
CA TYR A 91 -13.87 -1.18 10.27
C TYR A 91 -15.04 -2.17 10.31
N LEU A 92 -15.83 -2.25 9.24
CA LEU A 92 -16.90 -3.23 9.11
C LEU A 92 -16.35 -4.66 9.09
N LEU A 93 -15.29 -4.92 8.31
CA LEU A 93 -14.61 -6.22 8.30
C LEU A 93 -14.01 -6.55 9.67
N HIS A 94 -13.36 -5.59 10.33
CA HIS A 94 -12.84 -5.77 11.68
C HIS A 94 -13.95 -6.09 12.69
N ASN A 95 -15.09 -5.42 12.58
CA ASN A 95 -16.24 -5.70 13.42
C ASN A 95 -16.79 -7.12 13.19
N TRP A 96 -16.77 -7.62 11.95
CA TRP A 96 -17.19 -9.00 11.67
C TRP A 96 -16.29 -10.02 12.37
N THR A 97 -14.96 -9.83 12.35
CA THR A 97 -14.04 -10.76 13.05
C THR A 97 -14.33 -10.79 14.54
N ASN A 98 -14.57 -9.63 15.14
CA ASN A 98 -14.84 -9.49 16.57
C ASN A 98 -16.21 -10.07 16.97
N ARG A 99 -17.26 -9.80 16.19
CA ARG A 99 -18.62 -10.29 16.46
C ARG A 99 -18.75 -11.79 16.26
N LEU A 100 -18.13 -12.33 15.22
CA LEU A 100 -18.20 -13.76 14.91
C LEU A 100 -17.19 -14.58 15.73
N ARG A 101 -16.20 -13.91 16.36
CA ARG A 101 -15.10 -14.54 17.11
C ARG A 101 -14.37 -15.60 16.28
N LEU A 102 -14.27 -15.37 14.98
CA LEU A 102 -13.59 -16.26 14.05
C LEU A 102 -12.11 -15.89 13.95
N PRO A 103 -11.20 -16.88 13.83
CA PRO A 103 -9.88 -16.65 13.31
C PRO A 103 -9.95 -15.91 11.97
N TYR A 104 -9.01 -15.00 11.74
CA TYR A 104 -8.96 -14.25 10.49
C TYR A 104 -7.54 -14.02 10.02
N PHE A 105 -7.42 -13.74 8.72
CA PHE A 105 -6.20 -13.28 8.08
C PHE A 105 -6.53 -12.20 7.05
N ALA A 106 -5.82 -11.07 7.11
CA ALA A 106 -5.88 -10.02 6.11
C ALA A 106 -4.67 -10.15 5.18
N VAL A 107 -4.86 -10.74 4.01
CA VAL A 107 -3.85 -10.87 2.97
C VAL A 107 -4.01 -9.72 1.99
N THR A 108 -3.01 -8.86 1.88
CA THR A 108 -3.11 -7.66 1.05
C THR A 108 -1.86 -7.44 0.20
N SER A 109 -2.09 -7.05 -1.04
CA SER A 109 -1.05 -6.56 -1.95
C SER A 109 -0.76 -5.07 -1.77
N ASN A 110 -1.49 -4.39 -0.89
CA ASN A 110 -1.28 -2.99 -0.56
C ASN A 110 -0.12 -2.84 0.42
N VAL A 111 0.51 -1.68 0.39
CA VAL A 111 1.64 -1.31 1.26
C VAL A 111 1.29 -0.12 2.17
N ASP A 112 0.01 0.20 2.32
CA ASP A 112 -0.50 1.43 2.92
C ASP A 112 -0.86 1.32 4.41
N ARG A 113 -0.72 0.12 5.00
CA ARG A 113 -1.01 -0.18 6.41
C ARG A 113 -2.47 0.04 6.83
N GLN A 114 -3.43 0.12 5.90
CA GLN A 114 -4.83 0.46 6.22
C GLN A 114 -5.50 -0.58 7.15
N PHE A 115 -5.19 -1.88 7.04
CA PHE A 115 -5.67 -2.89 7.99
C PHE A 115 -5.15 -2.65 9.41
N ALA A 116 -3.86 -2.35 9.57
CA ALA A 116 -3.28 -2.06 10.88
C ALA A 116 -3.89 -0.80 11.48
N GLN A 117 -4.07 0.26 10.67
CA GLN A 117 -4.75 1.50 11.09
C GLN A 117 -6.22 1.26 11.49
N ALA A 118 -6.91 0.29 10.87
CA ALA A 118 -8.28 -0.10 11.23
C ALA A 118 -8.37 -0.99 12.49
N GLY A 119 -7.23 -1.32 13.10
CA GLY A 119 -7.14 -2.05 14.36
C GLY A 119 -7.03 -3.57 14.22
N PHE A 120 -6.78 -4.10 13.02
CA PHE A 120 -6.46 -5.52 12.86
C PHE A 120 -5.13 -5.82 13.57
N ALA A 121 -5.03 -7.00 14.20
CA ALA A 121 -3.81 -7.41 14.88
C ALA A 121 -2.67 -7.66 13.88
N GLU A 122 -1.48 -7.12 14.14
CA GLU A 122 -0.37 -7.13 13.18
C GLU A 122 0.05 -8.54 12.73
N GLU A 123 0.01 -9.52 13.63
CA GLU A 123 0.31 -10.93 13.35
C GLU A 123 -0.73 -11.62 12.45
N ARG A 124 -1.85 -10.96 12.17
CA ARG A 124 -2.92 -11.43 11.28
C ARG A 124 -2.91 -10.72 9.92
N ILE A 125 -2.00 -9.77 9.70
CA ILE A 125 -1.90 -9.00 8.46
C ILE A 125 -0.70 -9.52 7.65
N TYR A 126 -0.95 -9.89 6.40
CA TYR A 126 0.02 -10.46 5.47
C TYR A 126 0.16 -9.50 4.28
N GLU A 127 1.13 -8.60 4.40
CA GLU A 127 1.43 -7.59 3.38
C GLU A 127 2.43 -8.17 2.36
N VAL A 128 1.90 -8.80 1.31
CA VAL A 128 2.71 -9.65 0.42
C VAL A 128 3.72 -8.88 -0.44
N HIS A 129 3.57 -7.57 -0.56
CA HIS A 129 4.50 -6.67 -1.24
C HIS A 129 5.33 -5.82 -0.27
N GLY A 130 5.35 -6.19 1.02
CA GLY A 130 5.97 -5.40 2.07
C GLY A 130 5.04 -4.32 2.61
N ALA A 131 5.59 -3.48 3.49
CA ALA A 131 4.82 -2.61 4.35
C ALA A 131 5.39 -1.18 4.34
N GLY A 132 4.55 -0.20 4.04
CA GLY A 132 4.87 1.20 4.27
C GLY A 132 5.13 1.46 5.76
N GLY A 133 6.02 2.40 6.05
CA GLY A 133 6.50 2.69 7.40
C GLY A 133 7.75 1.91 7.80
N PHE A 134 8.27 1.05 6.92
CA PHE A 134 9.44 0.23 7.19
C PHE A 134 10.49 0.38 6.09
N LEU A 135 11.76 0.35 6.48
CA LEU A 135 12.92 0.40 5.59
C LEU A 135 13.83 -0.78 5.88
N GLN A 136 14.35 -1.40 4.82
CA GLN A 136 15.38 -2.43 4.91
C GLN A 136 16.64 -1.94 4.18
N CYS A 137 17.80 -2.22 4.76
CA CYS A 137 19.06 -1.97 4.06
C CYS A 137 19.11 -2.84 2.80
N THR A 138 19.54 -2.26 1.67
CA THR A 138 19.68 -2.98 0.40
C THR A 138 20.87 -3.95 0.41
N VAL A 139 21.81 -3.74 1.33
CA VAL A 139 22.82 -4.74 1.68
C VAL A 139 22.18 -5.65 2.73
N PRO A 140 22.26 -6.99 2.59
CA PRO A 140 21.71 -7.94 3.55
C PRO A 140 22.55 -8.01 4.84
N CYS A 141 22.83 -6.86 5.45
CA CYS A 141 23.55 -6.74 6.71
C CYS A 141 22.66 -7.02 7.92
N TRP A 142 21.33 -7.07 7.73
CA TRP A 142 20.37 -7.41 8.77
C TRP A 142 19.06 -7.94 8.18
N ASN A 143 18.51 -9.00 8.81
CA ASN A 143 17.18 -9.56 8.55
C ASN A 143 16.03 -8.82 9.25
N ARG A 144 16.17 -7.52 9.57
CA ARG A 144 15.09 -6.72 10.18
C ARG A 144 14.88 -5.43 9.41
N CYS A 145 13.63 -4.99 9.34
CA CYS A 145 13.28 -3.68 8.83
C CYS A 145 13.24 -2.66 9.98
N GLY A 146 13.83 -1.48 9.78
CA GLY A 146 13.72 -0.35 10.70
C GLY A 146 12.44 0.44 10.43
N GLN A 147 11.82 0.98 11.49
CA GLN A 147 10.68 1.89 11.33
C GLN A 147 11.13 3.23 10.75
N CYS A 148 10.33 3.76 9.83
CA CYS A 148 10.52 5.07 9.22
C CYS A 148 9.21 5.84 9.30
N ASP A 149 9.25 6.99 9.96
CA ASP A 149 8.10 7.86 10.09
C ASP A 149 7.89 8.79 8.87
N TYR A 150 8.81 8.73 7.90
CA TYR A 150 8.93 9.59 6.72
C TYR A 150 9.04 11.09 7.04
N SER A 151 9.35 11.46 8.30
CA SER A 151 9.47 12.85 8.73
C SER A 151 10.73 13.53 8.19
N VAL A 152 11.68 12.76 7.65
CA VAL A 152 12.95 13.24 7.15
C VAL A 152 13.24 12.74 5.74
N VAL A 153 12.61 13.35 4.74
CA VAL A 153 13.19 13.46 3.41
C VAL A 153 13.12 14.92 2.96
N SER A 154 13.69 15.83 3.76
CA SER A 154 14.34 16.98 3.12
C SER A 154 15.66 16.43 2.58
N LEU A 155 15.63 15.96 1.33
CA LEU A 155 16.88 15.85 0.58
C LEU A 155 17.44 17.27 0.57
N ARG A 156 18.38 17.55 1.47
CA ARG A 156 19.21 18.76 1.37
C ARG A 156 19.93 18.61 0.05
N ASP A 157 19.36 19.23 -0.96
CA ASP A 157 19.93 19.41 -2.27
C ASP A 157 21.23 20.19 -2.09
N ARG A 158 22.34 19.49 -1.81
CA ARG A 158 23.70 20.07 -1.88
C ARG A 158 24.01 20.50 -3.32
N THR A 159 23.16 20.15 -4.28
CA THR A 159 23.23 20.46 -5.69
C THR A 159 22.23 21.54 -6.12
N LYS A 160 21.83 22.49 -5.24
CA LYS A 160 21.21 23.77 -5.66
C LYS A 160 22.15 24.54 -6.61
N ARG A 161 22.16 24.11 -7.87
CA ARG A 161 22.58 24.78 -9.10
C ARG A 161 21.84 24.25 -10.33
N ARG A 162 20.88 23.32 -10.24
CA ARG A 162 19.96 23.07 -11.36
C ARG A 162 18.53 22.89 -10.88
N LYS A 163 17.65 23.80 -11.33
CA LYS A 163 16.21 23.59 -11.30
C LYS A 163 15.93 22.27 -12.01
N ILE A 164 15.23 21.35 -11.34
CA ILE A 164 14.52 20.27 -12.04
C ILE A 164 13.27 20.91 -12.64
N THR A 165 13.48 21.72 -13.67
CA THR A 165 12.46 22.14 -14.61
C THR A 165 13.09 21.93 -15.98
N GLN A 166 12.52 20.98 -16.72
CA GLN A 166 12.86 20.57 -18.08
C GLN A 166 14.00 19.55 -18.19
N MET A 167 13.61 18.32 -18.55
CA MET A 167 14.39 17.40 -19.36
C MET A 167 13.51 17.05 -20.59
N PRO A 168 14.14 16.78 -21.75
CA PRO A 168 13.60 17.07 -23.10
C PRO A 168 12.29 16.37 -23.46
#